data_AF-A0A950SKS3-F1
#
_entry.id   AF-A0A950SKS3-F1
#
_cell.length_a   1.000
_cell.length_b   1.000
_cell.length_c   1.000
_cell.angle_alpha   90.00
_cell.angle_beta   90.00
_cell.angle_gamma   90.00
#
_symmetry.space_group_name_H-M   'P 1'
#
loop_
_entity.id
_entity.type
_entity.pdbx_description
1 polymer ?
#
loop_
_entity_poly.entity_id
_entity_poly.type
_entity_poly.pdbx_seq_one_letter_code
_entity_poly.pdbx_strand_id
1 'polypeptide(L)'
;MERGWVGRMRWRRRGAWLWPAFAAATVADAVLGHELPPLGETETLAAAALGALVLNLLGVILLSWPVGLLVRRFRGDLPMLIARDYAGTIVVAGVTVVLLAAGLAHHARVLADERAMTDAISRAQAWIGDRAPARFRSNVQYVSTFAIQPGSIYRACVPSVDGRQTYCVIVDTTRPFPGGVRFGGYEPNSLFSEGVG
;
A
#
# COMPACT_ATOMS: atom_id res chain seq x y z
N MET A 1 -3.70 48.52 27.66
CA MET A 1 -4.02 47.90 26.35
C MET A 1 -3.41 46.51 26.16
N GLU A 2 -2.44 46.07 26.98
CA GLU A 2 -1.76 44.77 26.81
C GLU A 2 -2.59 43.53 27.17
N ARG A 3 -3.49 43.62 28.18
CA ARG A 3 -4.31 42.48 28.64
C ARG A 3 -5.26 41.93 27.56
N GLY A 4 -5.78 42.80 26.69
CA GLY A 4 -6.63 42.39 25.57
C GLY A 4 -5.86 41.68 24.45
N TRP A 5 -4.58 42.04 24.26
CA TRP A 5 -3.68 41.39 23.31
C TRP A 5 -3.30 39.98 23.76
N VAL A 6 -2.95 39.80 25.03
CA VAL A 6 -2.66 38.49 25.63
C VAL A 6 -3.89 37.58 25.62
N GLY A 7 -5.08 38.14 25.86
CA GLY A 7 -6.36 37.45 25.70
C GLY A 7 -6.54 36.93 24.27
N ARG A 8 -6.46 37.81 23.26
CA ARG A 8 -6.60 37.44 21.84
C ARG A 8 -5.54 36.43 21.36
N MET A 9 -4.29 36.55 21.83
CA MET A 9 -3.23 35.58 21.53
C MET A 9 -3.50 34.21 22.16
N ARG A 10 -3.98 34.15 23.40
CA ARG A 10 -4.40 32.88 24.02
C ARG A 10 -5.57 32.23 23.28
N TRP A 11 -6.49 33.02 22.72
CA TRP A 11 -7.61 32.51 21.93
C TRP A 11 -7.17 31.93 20.59
N ARG A 12 -6.29 32.62 19.84
CA ARG A 12 -5.70 32.07 18.61
C ARG A 12 -4.93 30.77 18.88
N ARG A 13 -4.26 30.66 20.02
CA ARG A 13 -3.53 29.45 20.41
C ARG A 13 -4.42 28.28 20.85
N ARG A 14 -5.70 28.51 21.17
CA ARG A 14 -6.63 27.47 21.66
C ARG A 14 -7.72 27.06 20.67
N GLY A 15 -7.90 27.76 19.55
CA GLY A 15 -9.00 27.49 18.62
C GLY A 15 -8.73 27.87 17.17
N ALA A 16 -7.45 27.97 16.78
CA ALA A 16 -7.04 28.07 15.39
C ALA A 16 -6.08 26.93 15.03
N TRP A 17 -6.34 25.73 15.54
CA TRP A 17 -5.50 24.55 15.26
C TRP A 17 -5.90 23.85 13.96
N LEU A 18 -7.12 24.10 13.46
CA LEU A 18 -7.59 23.46 12.23
C LEU A 18 -6.72 23.78 11.01
N TRP A 19 -6.42 25.06 10.75
CA TRP A 19 -5.61 25.44 9.59
C TRP A 19 -4.19 24.85 9.62
N PRO A 20 -3.40 24.99 10.72
CA PRO A 20 -2.07 24.39 10.75
C PRO A 20 -2.12 22.86 10.73
N ALA A 21 -3.12 22.23 11.36
CA ALA A 21 -3.29 20.78 11.31
C ALA A 21 -3.66 20.31 9.89
N PHE A 22 -4.56 21.01 9.20
CA PHE A 22 -4.94 20.72 7.82
C PHE A 22 -3.74 20.83 6.87
N ALA A 23 -2.95 21.89 6.98
CA ALA A 23 -1.75 22.06 6.16
C ALA A 23 -0.73 20.95 6.43
N ALA A 24 -0.42 20.68 7.71
CA ALA A 24 0.53 19.65 8.10
C ALA A 24 0.06 18.24 7.68
N ALA A 25 -1.20 17.91 7.92
CA ALA A 25 -1.77 16.62 7.55
C ALA A 25 -1.86 16.43 6.04
N THR A 26 -2.21 17.46 5.27
CA THR A 26 -2.23 17.34 3.80
C THR A 26 -0.83 17.04 3.25
N VAL A 27 0.21 17.69 3.81
CA VAL A 27 1.60 17.38 3.44
C VAL A 27 1.97 15.96 3.87
N ALA A 28 1.62 15.56 5.10
CA ALA A 28 1.90 14.22 5.61
C ALA A 28 1.20 13.15 4.76
N ASP A 29 -0.09 13.32 4.45
CA ASP A 29 -0.89 12.42 3.63
C ASP A 29 -0.39 12.34 2.19
N ALA A 30 0.11 13.44 1.62
CA ALA A 30 0.75 13.44 0.31
C ALA A 30 2.05 12.61 0.31
N VAL A 31 2.87 12.74 1.35
CA VAL A 31 4.09 11.94 1.53
C VAL A 31 3.72 10.46 1.75
N LEU A 32 2.72 10.19 2.60
CA LEU A 32 2.24 8.83 2.86
C LEU A 32 1.67 8.19 1.60
N GLY A 33 0.87 8.91 0.81
CA GLY A 33 0.32 8.40 -0.44
C GLY A 33 1.39 8.12 -1.49
N HIS A 34 2.48 8.89 -1.49
CA HIS A 34 3.61 8.69 -2.40
C HIS A 34 4.51 7.51 -1.99
N GLU A 35 4.86 7.41 -0.70
CA GLU A 35 5.76 6.37 -0.18
C GLU A 35 5.05 5.03 0.07
N LEU A 36 3.75 5.07 0.41
CA LEU A 36 2.93 3.91 0.75
C LEU A 36 1.64 3.94 -0.08
N PRO A 37 1.71 3.81 -1.42
CA PRO A 37 0.54 3.85 -2.27
C PRO A 37 -0.43 2.72 -1.88
N PRO A 38 -1.64 3.03 -1.42
CA PRO A 38 -2.59 2.01 -0.95
C PRO A 38 -3.13 1.16 -2.10
N LEU A 39 -3.00 1.64 -3.35
CA LEU A 39 -3.46 0.99 -4.57
C LEU A 39 -2.34 0.29 -5.35
N GLY A 40 -1.11 0.24 -4.81
CA GLY A 40 0.01 -0.53 -5.37
C GLY A 40 0.70 0.05 -6.60
N GLU A 41 0.06 0.94 -7.36
CA GLU A 41 0.72 1.71 -8.42
C GLU A 41 1.40 2.95 -7.83
N THR A 42 2.64 3.23 -8.26
CA THR A 42 3.37 4.42 -7.82
C THR A 42 2.67 5.67 -8.34
N GLU A 43 1.89 6.32 -7.48
CA GLU A 43 1.30 7.62 -7.79
C GLU A 43 2.37 8.71 -7.77
N THR A 44 2.28 9.64 -8.73
CA THR A 44 3.11 10.86 -8.68
C THR A 44 2.81 11.65 -7.41
N LEU A 45 3.82 12.30 -6.83
CA LEU A 45 3.63 13.15 -5.64
C LEU A 45 2.53 14.21 -5.84
N ALA A 46 2.36 14.72 -7.07
CA ALA A 46 1.31 15.66 -7.41
C ALA A 46 -0.09 15.05 -7.32
N ALA A 47 -0.27 13.82 -7.82
CA ALA A 47 -1.53 13.08 -7.69
C ALA A 47 -1.84 12.76 -6.22
N ALA A 48 -0.85 12.27 -5.48
CA ALA A 48 -0.97 12.00 -4.05
C ALA A 48 -1.33 13.25 -3.24
N ALA A 49 -0.72 14.39 -3.55
CA ALA A 49 -1.02 15.68 -2.90
C ALA A 49 -2.44 16.18 -3.20
N LEU A 50 -2.90 16.05 -4.46
CA LEU A 50 -4.27 16.39 -4.83
C LEU A 50 -5.28 15.47 -4.13
N GLY A 51 -5.01 14.16 -4.09
CA GLY A 51 -5.83 13.18 -3.37
C GLY A 51 -5.92 13.50 -1.88
N ALA A 52 -4.78 13.75 -1.22
CA ALA A 52 -4.70 14.15 0.18
C ALA A 52 -5.50 15.42 0.47
N LEU A 53 -5.38 16.45 -0.38
CA LEU A 53 -6.11 17.71 -0.23
C LEU A 53 -7.62 17.52 -0.36
N VAL A 54 -8.07 16.76 -1.38
CA VAL A 54 -9.49 16.46 -1.58
C VAL A 54 -10.04 15.65 -0.41
N LEU A 55 -9.31 14.62 0.05
CA LEU A 55 -9.76 13.76 1.13
C LEU A 55 -9.88 14.53 2.45
N ASN A 56 -8.89 15.34 2.81
CA ASN A 56 -8.96 16.18 4.00
C ASN A 56 -10.08 17.21 3.92
N LEU A 57 -10.30 17.83 2.74
CA LEU A 57 -11.39 18.77 2.53
C LEU A 57 -12.77 18.11 2.69
N LEU A 58 -12.96 16.94 2.08
CA LEU A 58 -14.19 16.15 2.22
C LEU A 58 -14.42 15.72 3.67
N GLY A 59 -13.37 15.25 4.35
CA GLY A 59 -13.42 14.91 5.77
C GLY A 59 -13.91 16.11 6.59
N VAL A 60 -13.28 17.27 6.45
CA VAL A 60 -13.68 18.48 7.18
C VAL A 60 -15.13 18.89 6.85
N ILE A 61 -15.53 18.92 5.57
CA ILE A 61 -16.89 19.34 5.18
C ILE A 61 -17.96 18.40 5.72
N LEU A 62 -17.75 17.08 5.59
CA LEU A 62 -18.76 16.08 5.92
C LEU A 62 -18.78 15.70 7.41
N LEU A 63 -17.61 15.66 8.07
CA LEU A 63 -17.47 15.10 9.41
C LEU A 63 -17.32 16.14 10.52
N SER A 64 -16.99 17.41 10.21
CA SER A 64 -16.83 18.42 11.28
C SER A 64 -18.11 18.67 12.06
N TRP A 65 -19.29 18.55 11.43
CA TRP A 65 -20.57 18.72 12.12
C TRP A 65 -20.90 17.55 13.07
N PRO A 66 -20.94 16.28 12.64
CA PRO A 66 -21.21 15.17 13.55
C PRO A 66 -20.14 15.01 14.63
N VAL A 67 -18.86 15.20 14.29
CA VAL A 67 -17.78 15.15 15.29
C VAL A 67 -17.87 16.34 16.25
N GLY A 68 -18.29 17.52 15.79
CA GLY A 68 -18.53 18.68 16.66
C GLY A 68 -19.64 18.45 17.68
N LEU A 69 -20.72 17.76 17.29
CA LEU A 69 -21.77 17.33 18.22
C LEU A 69 -21.25 16.31 19.24
N LEU A 70 -20.44 15.36 18.80
CA LEU A 70 -19.83 14.36 19.68
C LEU A 70 -18.86 15.00 20.68
N VAL A 71 -17.99 15.90 20.23
CA VAL A 71 -17.06 16.66 21.09
C VAL A 71 -17.84 17.44 22.15
N ARG A 72 -18.96 18.08 21.78
CA ARG A 72 -19.81 18.80 22.75
C ARG A 72 -20.51 17.87 23.74
N ARG A 73 -20.79 16.62 23.36
CA ARG A 73 -21.34 15.63 24.30
C ARG A 73 -20.34 15.29 25.40
N PHE A 74 -19.04 15.28 25.09
CA PHE A 74 -17.98 15.06 26.08
C PHE A 74 -17.48 16.34 26.76
N ARG A 75 -17.60 17.49 26.09
CA ARG A 75 -17.19 18.82 26.56
C ARG A 75 -18.28 19.85 26.31
N GLY A 76 -19.31 19.81 27.15
CA GLY A 76 -20.47 20.68 27.06
C GLY A 76 -20.19 22.16 27.36
N ASP A 77 -19.02 22.45 27.92
CA ASP A 77 -18.51 23.78 28.26
C ASP A 77 -17.97 24.57 27.05
N LEU A 78 -17.80 23.92 25.89
CA LEU A 78 -17.23 24.55 24.70
C LEU A 78 -18.27 25.30 23.85
N PRO A 79 -17.99 26.56 23.46
CA PRO A 79 -18.73 27.27 22.42
C PRO A 79 -18.71 26.51 21.09
N MET A 80 -19.80 26.57 20.33
CA MET A 80 -19.96 25.83 19.06
C MET A 80 -18.82 26.08 18.06
N LEU A 81 -18.34 27.32 17.97
CA LEU A 81 -17.25 27.69 17.06
C LEU A 81 -15.95 26.94 17.39
N ILE A 82 -15.63 26.82 18.68
CA ILE A 82 -14.41 26.16 19.16
C ILE A 82 -14.55 24.64 19.02
N ALA A 83 -15.72 24.09 19.37
CA ALA A 83 -15.99 22.67 19.19
C ALA A 83 -15.84 22.23 17.72
N ARG A 84 -16.23 23.09 16.76
CA ARG A 84 -16.06 22.83 15.32
C ARG A 84 -14.60 22.86 14.87
N ASP A 85 -13.77 23.76 15.41
CA ASP A 85 -12.32 23.80 15.11
C ASP A 85 -11.60 22.54 15.62
N TYR A 86 -11.92 22.10 16.85
CA TYR A 86 -11.41 20.84 17.39
C TYR A 86 -11.91 19.64 16.60
N ALA A 87 -13.18 19.62 16.21
CA ALA A 87 -13.75 18.55 15.41
C ALA A 87 -13.04 18.41 14.07
N GLY A 88 -12.82 19.51 13.35
CA GLY A 88 -12.06 19.48 12.10
C GLY A 88 -10.62 18.98 12.30
N THR A 89 -9.97 19.40 13.39
CA THR A 89 -8.60 18.94 13.72
C THR A 89 -8.57 17.42 13.99
N ILE A 90 -9.54 16.90 14.74
CA ILE A 90 -9.69 15.47 15.02
C ILE A 90 -9.96 14.69 13.73
N VAL A 91 -10.82 15.21 12.85
CA VAL A 91 -11.15 14.58 11.58
C VAL A 91 -9.91 14.46 10.69
N VAL A 92 -9.18 15.55 10.50
CA VAL A 92 -7.96 15.58 9.70
C VAL A 92 -6.92 14.61 10.26
N ALA A 93 -6.67 14.64 11.58
CA ALA A 93 -5.77 13.69 12.22
C ALA A 93 -6.22 12.24 12.05
N GLY A 94 -7.53 11.99 12.12
CA GLY A 94 -8.12 10.67 11.90
C GLY A 94 -7.92 10.16 10.47
N VAL A 95 -8.08 11.02 9.46
CA VAL A 95 -7.81 10.70 8.05
C VAL A 95 -6.36 10.26 7.88
N THR A 96 -5.40 11.04 8.41
CA THR A 96 -3.97 10.68 8.35
C THR A 96 -3.66 9.35 9.02
N VAL A 97 -4.27 9.08 10.19
CA VAL A 97 -4.09 7.79 10.88
C VAL A 97 -4.64 6.63 10.05
N VAL A 98 -5.80 6.80 9.40
CA VAL A 98 -6.40 5.77 8.53
C VAL A 98 -5.52 5.52 7.30
N LEU A 99 -5.03 6.57 6.64
CA LEU A 99 -4.12 6.44 5.49
C LEU A 99 -2.83 5.74 5.88
N LEU A 100 -2.21 6.13 7.00
CA LEU A 100 -1.02 5.48 7.51
C LEU A 100 -1.26 3.99 7.79
N ALA A 101 -2.37 3.65 8.45
CA ALA A 101 -2.71 2.26 8.74
C ALA A 101 -2.94 1.44 7.46
N ALA A 102 -3.63 2.01 6.47
CA ALA A 102 -3.85 1.38 5.18
C ALA A 102 -2.54 1.16 4.41
N GLY A 103 -1.68 2.18 4.36
CA GLY A 103 -0.37 2.12 3.72
C GLY A 103 0.55 1.07 4.36
N LEU A 104 0.62 1.04 5.70
CA LEU A 104 1.40 0.04 6.43
C LEU A 104 0.87 -1.39 6.20
N ALA A 105 -0.45 -1.57 6.20
CA ALA A 105 -1.07 -2.86 5.94
C ALA A 105 -0.81 -3.35 4.51
N HIS A 106 -0.85 -2.44 3.53
CA HIS A 106 -0.55 -2.76 2.13
C HIS A 106 0.94 -3.10 1.94
N HIS A 107 1.83 -2.27 2.46
CA HIS A 107 3.27 -2.49 2.39
C HIS A 107 3.70 -3.83 3.01
N ALA A 108 3.09 -4.22 4.14
CA ALA A 108 3.33 -5.52 4.75
C ALA A 108 2.93 -6.69 3.83
N ARG A 109 1.86 -6.54 3.04
CA ARG A 109 1.45 -7.55 2.05
C ARG A 109 2.41 -7.59 0.87
N VAL A 110 2.80 -6.44 0.32
CA VAL A 110 3.77 -6.36 -0.78
C VAL A 110 5.08 -7.06 -0.39
N LEU A 111 5.62 -6.76 0.79
CA LEU A 111 6.83 -7.44 1.28
C LEU A 111 6.64 -8.95 1.49
N ALA A 112 5.45 -9.39 1.91
CA ALA A 112 5.16 -10.82 2.04
C ALA A 112 5.11 -11.50 0.66
N ASP A 113 4.51 -10.86 -0.33
CA ASP A 113 4.41 -11.35 -1.70
C ASP A 113 5.77 -11.39 -2.41
N GLU A 114 6.64 -10.41 -2.18
CA GLU A 114 8.02 -10.40 -2.67
C GLU A 114 8.85 -11.55 -2.08
N ARG A 115 8.70 -11.82 -0.78
CA ARG A 115 9.37 -12.94 -0.12
C ARG A 115 8.85 -14.28 -0.65
N ALA A 116 7.54 -14.42 -0.81
CA ALA A 116 6.92 -15.61 -1.37
C ALA A 116 7.36 -15.85 -2.82
N MET A 117 7.47 -14.79 -3.63
CA MET A 117 8.00 -14.86 -4.99
C MET A 117 9.47 -15.31 -5.01
N THR A 118 10.31 -14.74 -4.14
CA THR A 118 11.73 -15.11 -4.02
C THR A 118 11.89 -16.57 -3.59
N ASP A 119 11.11 -17.02 -2.61
CA ASP A 119 11.05 -18.42 -2.18
C ASP A 119 10.61 -19.32 -3.34
N ALA A 120 9.58 -18.93 -4.09
CA ALA A 120 9.11 -19.67 -5.25
C ALA A 120 10.18 -19.80 -6.34
N ILE A 121 10.95 -18.73 -6.62
CA ILE A 121 12.09 -18.77 -7.56
C ILE A 121 13.13 -19.80 -7.09
N SER A 122 13.52 -19.75 -5.82
CA SER A 122 14.55 -20.65 -5.29
C SER A 122 14.13 -22.13 -5.38
N ARG A 123 12.87 -22.43 -5.05
CA ARG A 123 12.29 -23.78 -5.14
C ARG A 123 12.17 -24.25 -6.59
N ALA A 124 11.77 -23.35 -7.49
CA ALA A 124 11.72 -23.65 -8.92
C ALA A 124 13.12 -23.97 -9.47
N GLN A 125 14.12 -23.16 -9.13
CA GLN A 125 15.50 -23.37 -9.58
C GLN A 125 16.06 -24.69 -9.07
N ALA A 126 15.85 -25.02 -7.80
CA ALA A 126 16.27 -26.31 -7.23
C ALA A 126 15.57 -27.48 -7.95
N TRP A 127 14.25 -27.40 -8.13
CA TRP A 127 13.49 -28.47 -8.78
C TRP A 127 13.89 -28.66 -10.25
N ILE A 128 14.05 -27.57 -11.00
CA ILE A 128 14.43 -27.59 -12.42
C ILE A 128 15.88 -28.09 -12.55
N GLY A 129 16.79 -27.64 -11.69
CA GLY A 129 18.17 -28.12 -11.65
C GLY A 129 18.28 -29.63 -11.46
N ASP A 130 17.40 -30.20 -10.63
CA ASP A 130 17.38 -31.64 -10.34
C ASP A 130 16.67 -32.47 -11.42
N ARG A 131 15.55 -31.98 -11.96
CA ARG A 131 14.59 -32.82 -12.74
C ARG A 131 14.45 -32.43 -14.20
N ALA A 132 14.81 -31.21 -14.59
CA ALA A 132 14.59 -30.78 -15.97
C ALA A 132 15.61 -31.40 -16.93
N PRO A 133 15.25 -31.55 -18.23
CA PRO A 133 16.19 -31.94 -19.26
C PRO A 133 17.42 -31.02 -19.30
N ALA A 134 18.59 -31.55 -19.69
CA ALA A 134 19.87 -30.82 -19.69
C ALA A 134 19.80 -29.47 -20.44
N ARG A 135 19.02 -29.39 -21.51
CA ARG A 135 18.80 -28.17 -22.32
C ARG A 135 18.16 -26.99 -21.58
N PHE A 136 17.52 -27.23 -20.43
CA PHE A 136 16.93 -26.18 -19.59
C PHE A 136 17.78 -25.92 -18.35
N ARG A 137 18.44 -26.95 -17.80
CA ARG A 137 19.26 -26.85 -16.59
C ARG A 137 20.38 -25.81 -16.69
N SER A 138 20.97 -25.63 -17.87
CA SER A 138 22.02 -24.61 -18.10
C SER A 138 21.53 -23.17 -17.94
N ASN A 139 20.21 -22.94 -18.08
CA ASN A 139 19.60 -21.62 -18.07
C ASN A 139 18.81 -21.36 -16.79
N VAL A 140 19.01 -22.13 -15.71
CA VAL A 140 18.21 -22.03 -14.50
C VAL A 140 18.27 -20.65 -13.83
N GLN A 141 19.35 -19.89 -14.06
CA GLN A 141 19.46 -18.49 -13.60
C GLN A 141 18.53 -17.52 -14.34
N TYR A 142 18.04 -17.86 -15.54
CA TYR A 142 17.16 -17.03 -16.36
C TYR A 142 15.68 -17.39 -16.16
N VAL A 143 15.30 -17.71 -14.92
CA VAL A 143 13.90 -17.95 -14.55
C VAL A 143 13.08 -16.68 -14.76
N SER A 144 12.00 -16.80 -15.54
CA SER A 144 10.92 -15.82 -15.53
C SER A 144 9.80 -16.30 -14.60
N THR A 145 9.23 -15.40 -13.82
CA THR A 145 8.13 -15.72 -12.89
C THR A 145 6.86 -14.97 -13.22
N PHE A 146 5.74 -15.63 -12.99
CA PHE A 146 4.41 -15.07 -13.11
C PHE A 146 3.60 -15.45 -11.87
N ALA A 147 2.96 -14.48 -11.22
CA ALA A 147 2.08 -14.73 -10.09
C ALA A 147 0.70 -15.16 -10.59
N ILE A 148 0.35 -16.44 -10.39
CA ILE A 148 -1.02 -16.91 -10.66
C ILE A 148 -1.93 -16.45 -9.52
N GLN A 149 -1.46 -16.62 -8.28
CA GLN A 149 -2.08 -16.11 -7.08
C GLN A 149 -0.99 -15.50 -6.20
N PRO A 150 -0.93 -14.15 -6.08
CA PRO A 150 0.05 -13.48 -5.25
C PRO A 150 0.09 -14.06 -3.82
N GLY A 151 1.30 -14.31 -3.32
CA GLY A 151 1.56 -14.85 -1.98
C GLY A 151 1.54 -16.37 -1.86
N SER A 152 0.94 -17.11 -2.81
CA SER A 152 0.76 -18.58 -2.68
C SER A 152 1.17 -19.41 -3.89
N ILE A 153 0.81 -19.01 -5.11
CA ILE A 153 0.99 -19.84 -6.30
C ILE A 153 1.68 -19.04 -7.40
N TYR A 154 2.86 -19.52 -7.79
CA TYR A 154 3.69 -18.90 -8.81
C TYR A 154 4.00 -19.88 -9.92
N ARG A 155 4.11 -19.37 -11.14
CA ARG A 155 4.63 -20.09 -12.31
C ARG A 155 6.03 -19.60 -12.60
N ALA A 156 7.00 -20.50 -12.65
CA ALA A 156 8.39 -20.19 -12.97
C ALA A 156 8.80 -20.95 -14.23
N CYS A 157 9.35 -20.25 -15.22
CA CYS A 157 9.72 -20.81 -16.51
C CYS A 157 11.18 -20.52 -16.85
N VAL A 158 11.87 -21.53 -17.37
CA VAL A 158 13.26 -21.40 -17.86
C VAL A 158 13.27 -21.61 -19.37
N PRO A 159 13.88 -20.71 -20.17
CA PRO A 159 14.05 -20.92 -21.59
C PRO A 159 15.10 -22.00 -21.88
N SER A 160 14.91 -22.75 -22.96
CA SER A 160 15.97 -23.62 -23.51
C SER A 160 17.14 -22.79 -24.04
N VAL A 161 18.29 -23.44 -24.26
CA VAL A 161 19.51 -22.78 -24.81
C VAL A 161 19.24 -22.06 -26.13
N ASP A 162 18.37 -22.61 -26.98
CA ASP A 162 17.96 -22.02 -28.26
C ASP A 162 16.81 -21.00 -28.13
N GLY A 163 16.25 -20.81 -26.94
CA GLY A 163 15.17 -19.84 -26.67
C GLY A 163 13.81 -20.20 -27.28
N ARG A 164 13.67 -21.34 -27.96
CA ARG A 164 12.44 -21.73 -28.67
C ARG A 164 11.43 -22.47 -27.82
N GLN A 165 11.86 -23.03 -26.70
CA GLN A 165 11.01 -23.76 -25.76
C GLN A 165 11.21 -23.20 -24.37
N THR A 166 10.19 -23.27 -23.54
CA THR A 166 10.32 -22.99 -22.12
C THR A 166 9.96 -24.22 -21.32
N TYR A 167 10.58 -24.40 -20.15
CA TYR A 167 10.22 -25.43 -19.21
C TYR A 167 9.66 -24.75 -17.97
N CYS A 168 8.38 -24.98 -17.70
CA CYS A 168 7.67 -24.30 -16.63
C CYS A 168 7.31 -25.24 -15.48
N VAL A 169 7.36 -24.71 -14.28
CA VAL A 169 6.88 -25.35 -13.06
C VAL A 169 5.90 -24.43 -12.35
N ILE A 170 4.95 -25.04 -11.66
CA ILE A 170 4.04 -24.35 -10.75
C ILE A 170 4.54 -24.63 -9.34
N VAL A 171 4.76 -23.56 -8.59
CA VAL A 171 5.25 -23.57 -7.22
C VAL A 171 4.14 -23.08 -6.31
N ASP A 172 3.70 -23.96 -5.43
CA ASP A 172 2.84 -23.67 -4.29
C ASP A 172 3.73 -23.47 -3.06
N THR A 173 3.84 -22.21 -2.59
CA THR A 173 4.69 -21.83 -1.46
C THR A 173 4.11 -22.29 -0.13
N THR A 174 2.81 -22.61 -0.07
CA THR A 174 2.12 -23.06 1.15
C THR A 174 2.46 -24.51 1.51
N ARG A 175 2.98 -25.28 0.56
CA ARG A 175 3.38 -26.68 0.75
C ARG A 175 4.89 -26.80 0.93
N PRO A 176 5.39 -27.79 1.69
CA PRO A 176 6.81 -28.02 1.82
C PRO A 176 7.42 -28.48 0.49
N PHE A 177 8.64 -28.02 0.21
CA PHE A 177 9.46 -28.54 -0.88
C PHE A 177 9.88 -29.99 -0.59
N PRO A 178 9.88 -30.91 -1.59
CA PRO A 178 9.58 -30.70 -3.01
C PRO A 178 8.10 -30.85 -3.40
N GLY A 179 7.21 -31.26 -2.49
CA GLY A 179 5.80 -31.55 -2.79
C GLY A 179 4.96 -30.35 -3.25
N GLY A 180 5.44 -29.13 -3.01
CA GLY A 180 4.85 -27.89 -3.53
C GLY A 180 5.21 -27.54 -4.97
N VAL A 181 6.11 -28.28 -5.64
CA VAL A 181 6.54 -27.97 -7.02
C VAL A 181 6.10 -29.07 -7.97
N ARG A 182 5.42 -28.68 -9.06
CA ARG A 182 4.97 -29.59 -10.12
C ARG A 182 5.25 -29.04 -11.50
N PHE A 183 5.37 -29.93 -12.47
CA PHE A 183 5.49 -29.52 -13.88
C PHE A 183 4.25 -28.73 -14.32
N GLY A 184 4.50 -27.61 -15.00
CA GLY A 184 3.49 -26.61 -15.38
C GLY A 184 3.26 -26.48 -16.88
N GLY A 185 4.01 -27.21 -17.71
CA GLY A 185 3.91 -27.16 -19.18
C GLY A 185 5.14 -26.55 -19.84
N TYR A 186 5.04 -26.32 -21.15
CA TYR A 186 6.11 -25.74 -21.97
C TYR A 186 5.76 -24.33 -22.49
N GLU A 187 4.57 -23.85 -22.16
CA GLU A 187 4.03 -22.56 -22.58
C GLU A 187 4.70 -21.43 -21.79
N PRO A 188 5.30 -20.43 -22.46
CA PRO A 188 5.99 -19.33 -21.80
C PRO A 188 5.03 -18.45 -21.02
N ASN A 189 5.55 -17.76 -20.00
CA ASN A 189 4.79 -16.82 -19.19
C ASN A 189 4.20 -15.65 -20.00
N SER A 190 4.79 -15.28 -21.14
CA SER A 190 4.29 -14.20 -22.00
C SER A 190 2.85 -14.43 -22.46
N LEU A 191 2.47 -15.68 -22.72
CA LEU A 191 1.09 -16.02 -23.11
C LEU A 191 0.09 -15.83 -21.96
N PHE A 192 0.54 -15.90 -20.71
CA PHE A 192 -0.31 -15.70 -19.54
C PHE A 192 -0.40 -14.22 -19.14
N SER A 193 0.66 -13.44 -19.36
CA SER A 193 0.63 -11.99 -19.11
C SER A 193 -0.25 -11.21 -20.09
N GLU A 194 -0.51 -11.73 -21.29
CA GLU A 194 -1.36 -11.07 -22.28
C GLU A 194 -2.87 -11.17 -21.96
N GLY A 195 -3.28 -12.09 -21.08
CA GLY A 195 -4.69 -12.32 -20.73
C GLY A 195 -5.20 -11.56 -19.50
N VAL A 196 -4.38 -10.71 -18.88
CA VAL A 196 -4.70 -9.93 -17.66
C VAL A 196 -4.85 -8.42 -17.94
N GLY A 197 -4.99 -8.03 -19.20
CA GLY A 197 -5.26 -6.65 -19.64
C GLY A 197 -6.75 -6.31 -19.68
#